data_AF-A0A9Q2SJ07-F1
#
_entry.id   AF-A0A9Q2SJ07-F1
#
_cell.length_a   1.000
_cell.length_b   1.000
_cell.length_c   1.000
_cell.angle_alpha   90.00
_cell.angle_beta   90.00
_cell.angle_gamma   90.00
#
_symmetry.space_group_name_H-M   'P 1'
#
loop_
_entity.id
_entity.type
_entity.pdbx_description
1 polymer ?
#
loop_
_entity_poly.entity_id
_entity_poly.type
_entity_poly.pdbx_seq_one_letter_code
_entity_poly.pdbx_strand_id
1 'polypeptide(L)'
;MAAVRRVVAGALLGAVVALTAGCGGSNVRDHLADRFEHRGSQGDITNYWSPDPVGTTVTRIVDEDEPAARKADGGNEYLRYNDDIVTVGPAAGGGSNISVEDLDGRYRGGHFVYLGPGFTPGSPAAGNTSGGSGDAK
;
A
#
# COMPACT_ATOMS: atom_id res chain seq x y z
N MET A 1 -26.17 31.89 -34.13
CA MET A 1 -25.55 32.42 -32.89
C MET A 1 -26.16 31.70 -31.69
N ALA A 2 -25.43 31.68 -30.58
CA ALA A 2 -25.72 31.10 -29.26
C ALA A 2 -25.20 29.67 -29.00
N ALA A 3 -24.02 29.64 -28.39
CA ALA A 3 -23.47 28.53 -27.62
C ALA A 3 -24.02 28.56 -26.19
N VAL A 4 -24.29 27.40 -25.57
CA VAL A 4 -24.35 27.21 -24.10
C VAL A 4 -23.96 25.74 -23.84
N ARG A 5 -22.75 25.42 -23.38
CA ARG A 5 -22.17 25.45 -22.01
C ARG A 5 -22.33 24.07 -21.31
N ARG A 6 -21.18 23.44 -21.07
CA ARG A 6 -20.96 22.11 -20.49
C ARG A 6 -21.63 21.95 -19.11
N VAL A 7 -22.22 20.78 -18.85
CA VAL A 7 -22.44 20.26 -17.49
C VAL A 7 -21.89 18.83 -17.44
N VAL A 8 -20.76 18.68 -16.76
CA VAL A 8 -20.20 17.39 -16.36
C VAL A 8 -21.04 16.92 -15.17
N ALA A 9 -21.85 15.88 -15.37
CA ALA A 9 -22.53 15.20 -14.28
C ALA A 9 -21.75 13.91 -13.98
N GLY A 10 -20.72 14.03 -13.14
CA GLY A 10 -20.06 12.88 -12.54
C GLY A 10 -21.00 12.24 -11.53
N ALA A 11 -21.64 11.13 -11.92
CA ALA A 11 -22.44 10.32 -11.02
C ALA A 11 -21.51 9.45 -10.16
N LEU A 12 -21.15 9.93 -8.97
CA LEU A 12 -20.52 9.09 -7.95
C LEU A 12 -21.61 8.31 -7.22
N LEU A 13 -21.86 7.09 -7.70
CA LEU A 13 -22.63 6.08 -6.99
C LEU A 13 -21.72 5.47 -5.91
N GLY A 14 -21.74 6.05 -4.71
CA GLY A 14 -21.07 5.49 -3.53
C GLY A 14 -21.87 4.31 -2.99
N ALA A 15 -21.47 3.09 -3.34
CA ALA A 15 -21.97 1.87 -2.71
C ALA A 15 -21.34 1.72 -1.32
N VAL A 16 -22.08 2.06 -0.27
CA VAL A 16 -21.72 1.74 1.11
C VAL A 16 -21.99 0.25 1.33
N VAL A 17 -20.93 -0.55 1.34
CA VAL A 17 -20.97 -1.94 1.82
C VAL A 17 -20.18 -1.98 3.12
N ALA A 18 -20.91 -1.92 4.24
CA ALA A 18 -20.46 -2.41 5.53
C ALA A 18 -20.48 -3.94 5.50
N LEU A 19 -19.47 -4.63 6.04
CA LEU A 19 -19.61 -5.88 6.82
C LEU A 19 -18.25 -6.42 7.30
N THR A 20 -18.20 -6.58 8.63
CA THR A 20 -17.48 -7.58 9.44
C THR A 20 -15.96 -7.53 9.56
N ALA A 21 -15.52 -6.95 10.69
CA ALA A 21 -14.33 -7.37 11.41
C ALA A 21 -14.32 -8.90 11.61
N GLY A 22 -13.25 -9.55 11.17
CA GLY A 22 -12.98 -10.97 11.40
C GLY A 22 -11.51 -11.16 11.74
N CYS A 23 -11.23 -11.49 13.00
CA CYS A 23 -9.90 -11.88 13.45
C CYS A 23 -9.40 -13.12 12.70
N GLY A 24 -8.19 -13.07 12.14
CA GLY A 24 -7.41 -14.26 11.79
C GLY A 24 -6.90 -14.29 10.35
N GLY A 25 -5.67 -13.78 10.14
CA GLY A 25 -4.83 -14.19 9.01
C GLY A 25 -5.25 -13.75 7.61
N SER A 26 -5.93 -12.61 7.48
CA SER A 26 -6.19 -11.98 6.18
C SER A 26 -5.01 -11.04 5.87
N ASN A 27 -4.22 -11.35 4.85
CA ASN A 27 -3.09 -10.49 4.47
C ASN A 27 -3.65 -9.21 3.83
N VAL A 28 -2.99 -8.07 4.00
CA VAL A 28 -3.39 -6.80 3.36
C VAL A 28 -3.61 -6.97 1.85
N ARG A 29 -2.89 -7.89 1.22
CA ARG A 29 -3.04 -8.30 -0.19
C ARG A 29 -4.43 -8.80 -0.54
N ASP A 30 -4.99 -9.68 0.28
CA ASP A 30 -6.30 -10.28 0.04
C ASP A 30 -7.37 -9.19 0.11
N HIS A 31 -7.28 -8.34 1.14
CA HIS A 31 -8.14 -7.17 1.26
C HIS A 31 -8.04 -6.23 0.05
N LEU A 32 -6.82 -5.98 -0.43
CA LEU A 32 -6.60 -5.12 -1.58
C LEU A 32 -7.15 -5.71 -2.87
N ALA A 33 -6.98 -7.03 -3.06
CA ALA A 33 -7.47 -7.77 -4.22
C ALA A 33 -9.00 -7.79 -4.29
N ASP A 34 -9.69 -7.84 -3.15
CA ASP A 34 -11.15 -7.89 -3.10
C ASP A 34 -11.81 -6.52 -3.30
N ARG A 35 -11.11 -5.42 -2.95
CA ARG A 35 -11.73 -4.08 -2.83
C ARG A 35 -11.26 -3.08 -3.89
N PHE A 36 -10.11 -3.31 -4.50
CA PHE A 36 -9.52 -2.39 -5.45
C PHE A 36 -9.31 -3.03 -6.81
N GLU A 37 -9.31 -2.21 -7.86
CA GLU A 37 -9.17 -2.70 -9.22
C GLU A 37 -7.72 -3.14 -9.45
N HIS A 38 -7.48 -4.43 -9.66
CA HIS A 38 -6.16 -4.92 -10.03
C HIS A 38 -5.72 -4.39 -11.40
N ARG A 39 -4.55 -3.74 -11.46
CA ARG A 39 -3.99 -3.14 -12.68
C ARG A 39 -2.83 -3.93 -13.26
N GLY A 40 -2.24 -4.84 -12.49
CA GLY A 40 -1.17 -5.72 -12.92
C GLY A 40 -0.13 -5.96 -11.83
N SER A 41 0.68 -7.00 -12.02
CA SER A 41 1.84 -7.31 -11.17
C SER A 41 3.12 -7.33 -12.00
N GLN A 42 4.22 -6.83 -11.44
CA GLN A 42 5.54 -6.83 -12.04
C GLN A 42 6.59 -7.16 -10.98
N GLY A 43 7.20 -8.36 -11.09
CA GLY A 43 8.10 -8.87 -10.06
C GLY A 43 7.35 -9.04 -8.74
N ASP A 44 7.91 -8.50 -7.67
CA ASP A 44 7.37 -8.56 -6.30
C ASP A 44 6.40 -7.40 -5.99
N ILE A 45 6.02 -6.62 -7.02
CA ILE A 45 5.11 -5.48 -6.87
C ILE A 45 3.77 -5.78 -7.56
N THR A 46 2.68 -5.63 -6.82
CA THR A 46 1.31 -5.68 -7.35
C THR A 46 0.66 -4.31 -7.28
N ASN A 47 0.02 -3.89 -8.37
CA ASN A 47 -0.62 -2.58 -8.48
C ASN A 47 -2.14 -2.71 -8.54
N TYR A 48 -2.81 -1.85 -7.78
CA TYR A 48 -4.24 -1.66 -7.76
C TYR A 48 -4.60 -0.19 -7.97
N TRP A 49 -5.86 0.05 -8.29
CA TRP A 49 -6.41 1.39 -8.45
C TRP A 49 -7.70 1.57 -7.67
N SER A 50 -7.89 2.79 -7.19
CA SER A 50 -9.10 3.25 -6.51
C SER A 50 -9.59 4.53 -7.20
N PRO A 51 -10.91 4.70 -7.41
CA PRO A 51 -11.48 5.96 -7.86
C PRO A 51 -11.37 7.09 -6.82
N ASP A 52 -11.09 6.73 -5.56
CA ASP A 52 -11.05 7.68 -4.45
C ASP A 52 -9.70 8.37 -4.32
N PRO A 53 -9.65 9.60 -3.77
CA PRO A 53 -8.39 10.27 -3.50
C PRO A 53 -7.56 9.53 -2.44
N VAL A 54 -6.24 9.78 -2.44
CA VAL A 54 -5.25 9.13 -1.57
C VAL A 54 -5.72 9.03 -0.12
N GLY A 55 -6.17 10.14 0.49
CA GLY A 55 -6.59 10.14 1.89
C GLY A 55 -7.75 9.17 2.18
N THR A 56 -8.78 9.15 1.32
CA THR A 56 -9.93 8.24 1.48
C THR A 56 -9.53 6.79 1.26
N THR A 57 -8.71 6.52 0.25
CA THR A 57 -8.18 5.17 -0.01
C THR A 57 -7.34 4.67 1.18
N VAL A 58 -6.45 5.51 1.72
CA VAL A 58 -5.62 5.18 2.89
C VAL A 58 -6.48 4.90 4.11
N THR A 59 -7.45 5.77 4.41
CA THR A 59 -8.37 5.55 5.54
C THR A 59 -9.06 4.20 5.43
N ARG A 60 -9.55 3.83 4.24
CA ARG A 60 -10.19 2.52 4.02
C ARG A 60 -9.26 1.35 4.28
N ILE A 61 -8.01 1.44 3.82
CA ILE A 61 -7.02 0.38 4.03
C ILE A 61 -6.71 0.25 5.53
N VAL A 62 -6.44 1.36 6.21
CA VAL A 62 -6.03 1.39 7.63
C VAL A 62 -7.17 1.04 8.58
N ASP A 63 -8.42 1.37 8.24
CA ASP A 63 -9.59 1.03 9.04
C ASP A 63 -9.84 -0.49 9.10
N GLU A 64 -9.34 -1.24 8.11
CA GLU A 64 -9.53 -2.68 7.97
C GLU A 64 -8.32 -3.47 8.49
N ASP A 65 -7.11 -2.99 8.22
CA ASP A 65 -5.86 -3.54 8.75
C ASP A 65 -4.90 -2.43 9.17
N GLU A 66 -4.54 -2.38 10.46
CA GLU A 66 -3.72 -1.31 10.99
C GLU A 66 -2.23 -1.58 10.70
N PRO A 67 -1.54 -0.66 9.98
CA PRO A 67 -0.14 -0.86 9.65
C PRO A 67 0.76 -0.67 10.87
N ALA A 68 1.85 -1.44 10.93
CA ALA A 68 2.90 -1.32 11.95
C ALA A 68 3.62 0.04 11.90
N ALA A 69 3.69 0.67 10.72
CA ALA A 69 4.16 2.04 10.58
C ALA A 69 3.47 2.75 9.42
N ARG A 70 3.29 4.06 9.54
CA ARG A 70 2.70 4.92 8.51
C ARG A 70 3.51 6.20 8.33
N LYS A 71 3.68 6.64 7.10
CA LYS A 71 4.33 7.91 6.78
C LYS A 71 3.73 8.55 5.53
N ALA A 72 3.54 9.87 5.55
CA ALA A 72 3.22 10.66 4.37
C ALA A 72 4.50 11.34 3.85
N ASP A 73 4.76 11.26 2.55
CA ASP A 73 5.87 11.96 1.89
C ASP A 73 5.57 12.21 0.40
N GLY A 74 5.89 13.40 -0.11
CA GLY A 74 5.76 13.72 -1.54
C GLY A 74 4.35 13.61 -2.16
N GLY A 75 3.29 13.63 -1.34
CA GLY A 75 1.91 13.42 -1.80
C GLY A 75 1.48 11.94 -1.86
N ASN A 76 2.35 11.04 -1.43
CA ASN A 76 2.06 9.62 -1.23
C ASN A 76 1.93 9.29 0.25
N GLU A 77 1.23 8.20 0.52
CA GLU A 77 1.18 7.57 1.83
C GLU A 77 1.83 6.19 1.78
N TYR A 78 2.66 5.89 2.77
CA TYR A 78 3.38 4.64 2.91
C TYR A 78 2.89 3.93 4.17
N LEU A 79 2.47 2.67 4.01
CA LEU A 79 1.91 1.83 5.06
C LEU A 79 2.76 0.55 5.14
N ARG A 80 3.36 0.30 6.30
CA ARG A 80 4.19 -0.88 6.56
C ARG A 80 3.36 -1.92 7.30
N TYR A 81 3.22 -3.11 6.71
CA TYR A 81 2.65 -4.30 7.35
C TYR A 81 3.79 -5.23 7.80
N ASN A 82 3.52 -6.46 8.20
CA ASN A 82 4.59 -7.40 8.58
C ASN A 82 5.38 -7.86 7.34
N ASP A 83 4.67 -8.29 6.30
CA ASP A 83 5.28 -8.87 5.10
C ASP A 83 5.14 -7.98 3.86
N ASP A 84 4.52 -6.80 3.99
CA ASP A 84 4.27 -5.91 2.86
C ASP A 84 4.61 -4.45 3.17
N ILE A 85 4.89 -3.69 2.11
CA ILE A 85 4.80 -2.24 2.10
C ILE A 85 3.78 -1.82 1.05
N VAL A 86 2.77 -1.06 1.47
CA VAL A 86 1.75 -0.49 0.60
C VAL A 86 2.05 1.00 0.41
N THR A 87 2.18 1.43 -0.84
CA THR A 87 2.31 2.84 -1.23
C THR A 87 1.03 3.28 -1.92
N VAL A 88 0.40 4.35 -1.43
CA VAL A 88 -0.79 4.96 -2.04
C VAL A 88 -0.42 6.33 -2.56
N GLY A 89 -0.60 6.56 -3.87
CA GLY A 89 -0.27 7.82 -4.53
C GLY A 89 -1.38 8.30 -5.46
N PRO A 90 -1.38 9.57 -5.88
CA PRO A 90 -2.38 10.08 -6.81
C PRO A 90 -2.24 9.42 -8.19
N ALA A 91 -3.35 9.03 -8.80
CA ALA A 91 -3.37 8.44 -10.13
C ALA A 91 -3.54 9.51 -11.23
N ALA A 92 -2.87 9.31 -12.36
CA ALA A 92 -3.04 10.16 -13.54
C ALA A 92 -4.47 9.98 -14.10
N GLY A 93 -5.27 11.05 -14.05
CA GLY A 93 -6.69 11.02 -14.44
C GLY A 93 -7.69 11.00 -13.28
N GLY A 94 -7.20 11.02 -12.02
CA GLY A 94 -8.04 11.04 -10.83
C GLY A 94 -8.02 9.71 -10.07
N GLY A 95 -8.40 9.78 -8.79
CA GLY A 95 -8.31 8.66 -7.85
C GLY A 95 -6.88 8.44 -7.32
N SER A 96 -6.56 7.20 -6.96
CA SER A 96 -5.28 6.81 -6.40
C SER A 96 -4.77 5.48 -6.93
N ASN A 97 -3.47 5.36 -7.13
CA ASN A 97 -2.76 4.12 -7.39
C ASN A 97 -2.27 3.53 -6.06
N ILE A 98 -2.38 2.22 -5.92
CA ILE A 98 -1.95 1.47 -4.74
C ILE A 98 -0.90 0.47 -5.24
N SER A 99 0.32 0.54 -4.71
CA SER A 99 1.39 -0.39 -5.02
C SER A 99 1.71 -1.19 -3.78
N VAL A 100 1.65 -2.51 -3.87
CA VAL A 100 1.97 -3.46 -2.80
C VAL A 100 3.28 -4.13 -3.16
N GLU A 101 4.29 -3.94 -2.33
CA GLU A 101 5.60 -4.58 -2.48
C GLU A 101 5.77 -5.65 -1.41
N ASP A 102 6.17 -6.85 -1.84
CA ASP A 102 6.50 -7.96 -0.96
C ASP A 102 7.81 -7.72 -0.21
N LEU A 103 7.84 -8.07 1.07
CA LEU A 103 9.05 -8.09 1.87
C LEU A 103 9.63 -9.50 2.05
N ASP A 104 8.86 -10.57 1.78
CA ASP A 104 9.36 -11.94 1.73
C ASP A 104 10.30 -12.15 0.53
N GLY A 105 10.01 -11.41 -0.55
CA GLY A 105 10.76 -11.33 -1.78
C GLY A 105 11.98 -10.45 -1.59
N ARG A 106 13.01 -10.97 -0.92
CA ARG A 106 14.34 -10.33 -0.82
C ARG A 106 14.22 -8.80 -0.67
N TYR A 107 13.68 -8.28 0.45
CA TYR A 107 13.71 -6.84 0.74
C TYR A 107 15.14 -6.29 0.59
N ARG A 108 15.47 -5.80 -0.61
CA ARG A 108 16.86 -5.59 -1.08
C ARG A 108 17.21 -4.13 -1.24
N GLY A 109 16.22 -3.25 -1.32
CA GLY A 109 16.43 -1.88 -1.75
C GLY A 109 16.77 -0.89 -0.65
N GLY A 110 16.37 -1.14 0.61
CA GLY A 110 16.34 -0.08 1.63
C GLY A 110 15.58 1.16 1.15
N HIS A 111 14.71 1.02 0.13
CA HIS A 111 14.19 2.14 -0.64
C HIS A 111 13.32 3.03 0.24
N PHE A 112 12.69 2.49 1.29
CA PHE A 112 11.84 3.25 2.21
C PHE A 112 12.55 3.71 3.50
N VAL A 113 13.85 3.44 3.67
CA VAL A 113 14.62 3.82 4.88
C VAL A 113 14.59 5.34 5.12
N TYR A 114 14.52 6.14 4.05
CA TYR A 114 14.41 7.60 4.13
C TYR A 114 13.14 8.08 4.86
N LEU A 115 12.10 7.24 4.96
CA LEU A 115 10.87 7.56 5.67
C LEU A 115 11.05 7.59 7.20
N GLY A 116 12.14 7.00 7.72
CA GLY A 116 12.50 7.05 9.13
C GLY A 116 12.07 5.80 9.94
N PRO A 117 11.98 5.92 11.28
CA PRO A 117 11.65 4.80 12.16
C PRO A 117 10.36 4.06 11.74
N GLY A 118 10.39 2.73 11.77
CA GLY A 118 9.29 1.87 11.28
C GLY A 118 9.41 1.47 9.80
N PHE A 119 10.31 2.12 9.04
CA PHE A 119 10.62 1.79 7.64
C PHE A 119 12.10 1.38 7.43
N THR A 120 12.87 1.28 8.51
CA THR A 120 14.26 0.78 8.55
C THR A 120 14.26 -0.74 8.80
N PRO A 121 15.31 -1.49 8.38
CA PRO A 121 15.12 -2.84 7.87
C PRO A 121 14.41 -3.75 8.87
N GLY A 122 13.26 -4.28 8.44
CA GLY A 122 12.50 -5.31 9.11
C GLY A 122 12.33 -6.52 8.20
N SER A 123 13.45 -7.11 7.76
CA SER A 123 13.61 -8.55 7.55
C SER A 123 15.02 -8.94 7.06
N PRO A 124 15.50 -10.14 7.44
CA PRO A 124 14.69 -11.22 8.01
C PRO A 124 14.66 -11.18 9.55
N ALA A 125 13.46 -11.23 10.12
CA ALA A 125 13.31 -11.78 11.46
C ALA A 125 13.53 -13.31 11.37
N ALA A 126 14.59 -13.78 12.04
CA ALA A 126 15.00 -15.18 12.25
C ALA A 126 15.73 -15.91 11.10
N GLY A 127 17.07 -15.86 11.19
CA GLY A 127 17.98 -16.87 10.68
C GLY A 127 19.28 -16.80 11.46
N ASN A 128 19.33 -17.42 12.64
CA ASN A 128 20.60 -17.77 13.27
C ASN A 128 21.40 -18.64 12.29
N THR A 129 22.39 -18.08 11.60
CA THR A 129 23.60 -18.85 11.30
C THR A 129 24.64 -18.50 12.33
N SER A 130 24.67 -19.34 13.37
CA SER A 130 25.93 -19.75 13.98
C SER A 130 26.95 -20.05 12.86
N GLY A 131 28.11 -19.41 12.90
CA GLY A 131 29.25 -19.69 12.01
C GLY A 131 29.68 -18.44 11.24
N GLY A 132 30.71 -17.70 11.63
CA GLY A 132 31.67 -17.99 12.67
C GLY A 132 32.50 -16.76 13.04
N SER A 133 33.21 -16.91 14.15
CA SER A 133 34.31 -16.05 14.54
C SER A 133 35.23 -15.75 13.36
N GLY A 134 35.61 -14.48 13.25
CA GLY A 134 36.59 -14.00 12.31
C GLY A 134 37.14 -12.66 12.77
N ASP A 135 37.51 -12.59 14.05
CA ASP A 135 38.39 -11.56 14.57
C ASP A 135 39.65 -11.43 13.71
N ALA A 136 40.03 -10.17 13.49
CA ALA A 136 41.39 -9.67 13.36
C ALA A 136 42.35 -10.42 12.42
N LYS A 137 42.72 -9.75 11.33
CA LYS A 137 44.08 -9.22 11.08
C LYS A 137 44.16 -8.61 9.68
#